data_AF-A0A1B6QPU6-F1
#
_entry.id   AF-A0A1B6QPU6-F1
#
_cell.length_a   1.000
_cell.length_b   1.000
_cell.length_c   1.000
_cell.angle_alpha   90.00
_cell.angle_beta   90.00
_cell.angle_gamma   90.00
#
_symmetry.space_group_name_H-M   'P 1'
#
loop_
_entity.id
_entity.type
_entity.pdbx_description
1 polymer ?
#
loop_
_entity_poly.entity_id
_entity_poly.type
_entity_poly.pdbx_seq_one_letter_code
_entity_poly.pdbx_strand_id
1 'polypeptide(L)'
;MVSTIIAGNKSSQKLGKSQSPCGQGQSELSEDDVKQFVAKEVIYYKKVREVTFVDKISKAPSGKILRKELRKQLQQQHQVV
;
A
#
# COMPACT_ATOMS: atom_id res chain seq x y z
N MET A 1 7.98 11.64 -8.35
CA MET A 1 7.24 10.37 -8.46
C MET A 1 6.69 10.07 -7.08
N VAL A 2 5.37 9.96 -6.90
CA VAL A 2 4.78 9.76 -5.57
C VAL A 2 4.64 8.26 -5.34
N SER A 3 5.59 7.69 -4.59
CA SER A 3 5.49 6.33 -4.06
C SER A 3 5.01 6.44 -2.62
N THR A 4 3.91 5.76 -2.29
CA THR A 4 3.29 5.84 -0.97
C THR A 4 3.34 4.46 -0.31
N ILE A 5 3.97 4.41 0.87
CA ILE A 5 3.97 3.22 1.72
C ILE A 5 2.77 3.33 2.65
N ILE A 6 1.92 2.31 2.67
CA ILE A 6 0.75 2.23 3.55
C ILE A 6 1.01 1.11 4.56
N ALA A 7 0.86 1.41 5.84
CA ALA A 7 0.74 0.37 6.86
C ALA A 7 -0.68 -0.19 6.80
N GLY A 8 -0.81 -1.46 6.45
CA GLY A 8 -2.09 -2.15 6.36
C GLY A 8 -1.90 -3.62 6.06
N ASN A 9 -2.78 -4.46 6.60
CA ASN A 9 -2.78 -5.90 6.37
C ASN A 9 -3.05 -6.18 4.88
N LYS A 10 -2.04 -6.70 4.17
CA LYS A 10 -2.20 -7.27 2.83
C LYS A 10 -2.68 -8.72 3.01
N SER A 11 -3.98 -8.98 3.00
CA SER A 11 -4.44 -10.36 2.84
C SER A 11 -4.06 -10.82 1.43
N SER A 12 -3.25 -11.87 1.38
CA SER A 12 -2.66 -12.43 0.18
C SER A 12 -3.68 -12.67 -0.93
N GLN A 13 -3.28 -12.32 -2.14
CA GLN A 13 -3.90 -12.71 -3.41
C GLN A 13 -4.49 -14.12 -3.39
N LYS A 14 -5.76 -14.27 -3.79
CA LYS A 14 -6.20 -15.48 -4.48
C LYS A 14 -7.14 -15.15 -5.63
N LEU A 15 -6.73 -15.65 -6.80
CA LEU A 15 -7.41 -15.63 -8.07
C LEU A 15 -8.89 -16.06 -7.93
N GLY A 16 -9.79 -15.19 -8.40
CA GLY A 16 -11.10 -15.54 -8.93
C GLY A 16 -12.22 -15.84 -7.92
N LYS A 17 -13.10 -14.86 -7.70
CA LYS A 17 -14.55 -15.12 -7.83
C LYS A 17 -15.34 -13.83 -8.02
N SER A 18 -16.17 -13.87 -9.06
CA SER A 18 -17.34 -13.04 -9.26
C SER A 18 -18.33 -13.13 -8.09
N GLN A 19 -19.08 -12.04 -7.89
CA GLN A 19 -20.40 -11.92 -7.25
C GLN A 19 -20.49 -11.48 -5.77
N SER A 20 -21.25 -10.38 -5.61
CA SER A 20 -21.95 -9.80 -4.45
C SER A 20 -22.88 -10.80 -3.73
N PRO A 21 -23.69 -10.46 -2.68
CA PRO A 21 -23.75 -9.30 -1.76
C PRO A 21 -23.83 -9.71 -0.25
N CYS A 22 -23.78 -8.71 0.65
CA CYS A 22 -24.10 -8.71 2.10
C CYS A 22 -23.43 -9.72 3.07
N GLY A 23 -22.60 -9.19 4.00
CA GLY A 23 -22.14 -9.91 5.20
C GLY A 23 -20.83 -9.34 5.73
N GLN A 24 -20.78 -8.98 7.01
CA GLN A 24 -19.74 -8.11 7.59
C GLN A 24 -18.35 -8.75 7.70
N GLY A 25 -17.33 -7.90 7.50
CA GLY A 25 -16.20 -7.88 8.42
C GLY A 25 -14.90 -8.53 7.99
N GLN A 26 -14.36 -8.16 6.82
CA GLN A 26 -12.92 -8.02 6.52
C GLN A 26 -12.79 -7.65 5.04
N SER A 27 -12.88 -6.36 4.72
CA SER A 27 -12.67 -5.88 3.36
C SER A 27 -11.18 -6.00 3.01
N GLU A 28 -10.86 -6.97 2.17
CA GLU A 28 -9.54 -7.13 1.56
C GLU A 28 -9.24 -5.88 0.73
N LEU A 29 -8.16 -5.15 1.05
CA LEU A 29 -7.78 -3.93 0.32
C LEU A 29 -6.77 -4.27 -0.76
N SER A 30 -7.13 -4.06 -2.03
CA SER A 30 -6.23 -4.23 -3.16
C SER A 30 -5.40 -2.95 -3.45
N GLU A 31 -4.24 -3.13 -4.09
CA GLU A 31 -3.40 -2.02 -4.56
C GLU A 31 -4.15 -1.13 -5.57
N ASP A 32 -4.99 -1.74 -6.41
CA ASP A 32 -5.78 -1.03 -7.42
C ASP A 32 -6.89 -0.18 -6.80
N ASP A 33 -7.54 -0.68 -5.75
CA ASP A 33 -8.59 0.06 -5.03
C ASP A 33 -8.03 1.35 -4.41
N VAL A 34 -6.84 1.25 -3.79
CA VAL A 34 -6.12 2.40 -3.23
C VAL A 34 -5.75 3.39 -4.33
N LYS A 35 -5.18 2.92 -5.44
CA LYS A 35 -4.81 3.79 -6.57
C LYS A 35 -6.03 4.48 -7.15
N GLN A 36 -7.14 3.78 -7.32
CA GLN A 36 -8.37 4.32 -7.88
C GLN A 36 -9.06 5.31 -6.93
N PHE A 37 -9.04 5.05 -5.62
CA PHE A 37 -9.51 5.99 -4.62
C PHE A 37 -8.72 7.31 -4.68
N VAL A 38 -7.39 7.23 -4.60
CA VAL A 38 -6.52 8.42 -4.63
C VAL A 38 -6.64 9.15 -5.97
N ALA A 39 -6.74 8.42 -7.09
CA ALA A 39 -6.86 9.02 -8.42
C ALA A 39 -8.13 9.86 -8.63
N LYS A 40 -9.18 9.66 -7.82
CA LYS A 40 -10.39 10.50 -7.82
C LYS A 40 -10.17 11.82 -7.08
N GLU A 41 -9.34 11.81 -6.04
CA GLU A 41 -9.08 12.97 -5.19
C GLU A 41 -7.92 13.84 -5.69
N VAL A 42 -6.99 13.28 -6.47
CA VAL A 42 -5.78 13.98 -6.92
C VAL A 42 -5.71 14.17 -8.43
N ILE A 43 -5.06 15.28 -8.80
CA ILE A 43 -4.75 15.66 -10.18
C ILE A 43 -3.76 14.65 -10.81
N TYR A 44 -3.84 14.46 -12.12
CA TYR A 44 -3.13 13.41 -12.89
C TYR A 44 -1.65 13.20 -12.50
N TYR A 45 -0.87 14.26 -12.40
CA TYR A 45 0.58 14.15 -12.15
C TYR A 45 0.95 13.84 -10.70
N LYS A 46 -0.01 13.92 -9.76
CA LYS A 46 0.16 13.55 -8.35
C LYS A 46 -0.33 12.14 -8.03
N LYS A 47 -0.81 11.40 -9.04
CA LYS A 47 -1.27 10.02 -8.86
C LYS A 47 -0.14 9.13 -8.34
N VAL A 48 -0.51 8.21 -7.45
CA VAL A 48 0.40 7.23 -6.87
C VAL A 48 0.77 6.21 -7.95
N ARG A 49 2.06 5.96 -8.12
CA ARG A 49 2.55 4.99 -9.12
C ARG A 49 2.59 3.58 -8.57
N GLU A 50 3.11 3.45 -7.35
CA GLU A 50 3.35 2.19 -6.67
C GLU A 50 2.86 2.29 -5.23
N VAL A 51 2.22 1.22 -4.77
CA VAL A 51 1.76 1.05 -3.40
C VAL A 51 2.44 -0.18 -2.87
N THR A 52 3.10 -0.05 -1.73
CA THR A 52 3.69 -1.18 -1.02
C THR A 52 3.05 -1.26 0.36
N PHE A 53 2.48 -2.42 0.64
CA PHE A 53 1.93 -2.72 1.96
C PHE A 53 3.01 -3.33 2.83
N VAL A 54 3.12 -2.81 4.05
CA VAL A 54 4.03 -3.29 5.08
C VAL A 54 3.26 -3.45 6.38
N ASP A 55 3.58 -4.47 7.16
CA ASP A 55 2.87 -4.75 8.41
C ASP A 55 3.05 -3.62 9.42
N LYS A 56 4.26 -3.03 9.46
CA LYS A 56 4.61 -1.96 10.40
C LYS A 56 5.51 -0.92 9.73
N ILE A 57 5.17 0.36 9.92
CA ILE A 57 6.03 1.48 9.53
C ILE A 57 7.14 1.64 10.57
N SER A 58 8.40 1.66 10.11
CA SER A 58 9.56 1.95 10.93
C SER A 58 9.46 3.35 11.56
N LYS A 59 9.24 3.39 12.88
CA LYS A 59 9.14 4.61 13.68
C LYS A 59 10.30 4.72 14.67
N ALA A 60 10.69 5.95 14.98
CA ALA A 60 11.61 6.26 16.06
C ALA A 60 10.95 5.93 17.41
N PRO A 61 11.72 5.78 18.50
CA PRO A 61 11.16 5.77 19.85
C PRO A 61 10.38 7.05 20.18
N SER A 62 10.67 8.16 19.49
CA SER A 62 9.92 9.42 19.56
C SER A 62 8.64 9.46 18.70
N GLY A 63 8.33 8.40 17.94
CA GLY A 63 7.14 8.30 17.07
C GLY A 63 7.30 8.87 15.65
N LYS A 64 8.41 9.56 15.36
CA LYS A 64 8.73 10.06 14.01
C LYS A 64 8.93 8.92 13.02
N ILE A 65 8.45 9.08 11.78
CA ILE A 65 8.64 8.09 10.71
C ILE A 65 10.06 8.20 10.14
N LEU A 66 10.83 7.09 10.16
CA LEU A 66 12.19 7.06 9.61
C LEU A 66 12.15 6.80 8.11
N ARG A 67 12.05 7.88 7.31
CA ARG A 67 12.04 7.79 5.84
C ARG A 67 13.28 7.12 5.25
N LYS A 68 14.45 7.25 5.90
CA LYS A 68 15.70 6.59 5.47
C LYS A 68 15.57 5.08 5.47
N GLU A 69 14.96 4.52 6.50
CA GLU A 69 14.82 3.07 6.64
C GLU A 69 13.77 2.52 5.68
N LEU A 70 12.66 3.24 5.51
CA LEU A 70 11.65 2.90 4.51
C LEU A 70 12.23 2.89 3.08
N ARG A 71 13.13 3.82 2.75
CA ARG A 71 13.82 3.80 1.44
C ARG A 71 14.74 2.61 1.27
N LYS A 72 15.47 2.21 2.32
CA LYS A 72 16.33 1.00 2.28
C LYS A 72 15.50 -0.26 2.08
N GLN A 73 14.36 -0.38 2.75
CA GLN A 73 13.44 -1.51 2.58
C GLN A 73 12.95 -1.60 1.13
N LEU A 74 12.58 -0.48 0.51
CA LEU A 74 12.20 -0.45 -0.91
C LEU A 74 13.37 -0.81 -1.85
N GLN A 75 14.60 -0.40 -1.53
CA GLN A 75 15.79 -0.75 -2.31
C GLN A 75 16.15 -2.23 -2.20
N GLN A 76 16.06 -2.82 -1.00
CA GLN A 76 16.31 -4.25 -0.76
C GLN A 76 15.32 -5.12 -1.53
N GLN A 77 14.04 -4.74 -1.55
CA GLN A 77 13.01 -5.44 -2.33
C GLN A 77 13.32 -5.47 -3.84
N HIS A 78 14.01 -4.45 -4.37
CA HIS A 78 14.40 -4.37 -5.77
C HIS A 78 15.70 -5.13 -6.12
N GLN A 79 16.50 -5.53 -5.13
CA GLN A 79 17.84 -6.11 -5.36
C GLN A 79 17.84 -7.65 -5.47
N VAL A 80 16.69 -8.31 -5.26
CA VAL A 80 16.56 -9.78 -5.32
C VAL A 80 16.07 -10.25 -6.70
N VAL A 81 16.44 -9.54 -7.77
CA VAL A 81 16.21 -9.95 -9.18
C VAL A 81 17.49 -10.53 -9.76
#